data_AF-A0A848YJE6-F1
#
_entry.id   AF-A0A848YJE6-F1
#
_cell.length_a   1.000
_cell.length_b   1.000
_cell.length_c   1.000
_cell.angle_alpha   90.00
_cell.angle_beta   90.00
_cell.angle_gamma   90.00
#
_symmetry.space_group_name_H-M   'P 1'
#
loop_
_entity.id
_entity.type
_entity.pdbx_description
1 polymer ?
#
loop_
_entity_poly.entity_id
_entity_poly.type
_entity_poly.pdbx_seq_one_letter_code
_entity_poly.pdbx_strand_id
1 'polypeptide(L)'
;APPILFPQGPFNVEAQEALGRQVMELFQFDFDHGRLDVSLHPFSGGTPDDSRITTRYAEDDFTQSLMAVVHETGHAQYERGLPKAWRGQPVGQSRGMAVHESQSLLFEMLAARSPEFIGYIAPTLRRVFGGSGPAWEDDNLVRLYHKVERGLIRVDADEVTYPLHVIHRYRLEKDMINGDLAVRNLPEAWNEGMRELMGVVPETDADGCLQDIHWPGGAFGYFPTYTLGALGASQIFAAAKSQDDGIMAGIAKGDFSSLLTWLRANIHGNACKLMPDQLIEQATGAPLGTAAFKTHLEARYLRS
;
A
#
# COMPACT_ATOMS: atom_id res chain seq x y z
N ALA A 1 10.00 23.46 -1.02
CA ALA A 1 11.02 22.42 -1.26
C ALA A 1 11.66 22.63 -2.64
N PRO A 2 12.92 22.23 -2.86
CA PRO A 2 13.49 22.18 -4.21
C PRO A 2 12.65 21.28 -5.14
N PRO A 3 12.70 21.48 -6.47
CA PRO A 3 11.97 20.65 -7.42
C PRO A 3 12.42 19.19 -7.32
N ILE A 4 11.47 18.27 -7.53
CA ILE A 4 11.77 16.83 -7.62
C ILE A 4 12.47 16.57 -8.95
N LEU A 5 13.61 15.89 -8.88
CA LEU A 5 14.35 15.46 -10.06
C LEU A 5 14.02 14.00 -10.33
N PHE A 6 13.46 13.70 -11.50
CA PHE A 6 13.10 12.34 -11.86
C PHE A 6 14.33 11.60 -12.42
N PRO A 7 14.70 10.45 -11.84
CA PRO A 7 15.65 9.53 -12.47
C PRO A 7 15.22 9.25 -13.92
N GLN A 8 16.17 9.32 -14.85
CA GLN A 8 15.90 9.07 -16.27
C GLN A 8 16.22 7.62 -16.60
N GLY A 9 15.26 6.93 -17.22
CA GLY A 9 15.43 5.58 -17.75
C GLY A 9 16.24 5.53 -19.06
N PRO A 10 16.23 4.38 -19.76
CA PRO A 10 15.39 3.23 -19.49
C PRO A 10 15.86 2.41 -18.26
N PHE A 11 14.91 1.95 -17.45
CA PHE A 11 15.10 1.04 -16.33
C PHE A 11 14.86 -0.39 -16.80
N ASN A 12 15.94 -1.13 -17.02
CA ASN A 12 15.88 -2.53 -17.45
C ASN A 12 14.96 -3.37 -16.54
N VAL A 13 14.03 -4.13 -17.14
CA VAL A 13 13.00 -4.90 -16.42
C VAL A 13 13.62 -5.99 -15.54
N GLU A 14 14.64 -6.71 -16.02
CA GLU A 14 15.33 -7.74 -15.23
C GLU A 14 16.01 -7.14 -13.99
N ALA A 15 16.55 -5.92 -14.10
CA ALA A 15 17.12 -5.18 -12.98
C ALA A 15 16.04 -4.77 -11.96
N GLN A 16 14.85 -4.36 -12.42
CA GLN A 16 13.71 -4.08 -11.53
C GLN A 16 13.21 -5.35 -10.82
N GLU A 17 13.16 -6.48 -11.52
CA GLU A 17 12.77 -7.77 -10.93
C GLU A 17 13.77 -8.21 -9.85
N ALA A 18 15.06 -8.15 -10.15
CA ALA A 18 16.11 -8.49 -9.18
C ALA A 18 16.06 -7.59 -7.93
N LEU A 19 15.83 -6.29 -8.13
CA LEU A 19 15.65 -5.34 -7.04
C LEU A 19 14.41 -5.66 -6.20
N GLY A 20 13.27 -5.93 -6.86
CA GLY A 20 12.03 -6.31 -6.18
C GLY A 20 12.24 -7.55 -5.30
N ARG A 21 12.85 -8.60 -5.84
CA ARG A 21 13.18 -9.83 -5.08
C ARG A 21 14.10 -9.54 -3.90
N GLN A 22 15.13 -8.72 -4.09
CA GLN A 22 16.02 -8.31 -2.99
C GLN A 22 15.26 -7.60 -1.87
N VAL A 23 14.30 -6.73 -2.21
CA VAL A 23 13.47 -6.03 -1.22
C VAL A 23 12.49 -6.97 -0.52
N MET A 24 11.92 -7.94 -1.23
CA MET A 24 11.09 -9.00 -0.63
C MET A 24 11.86 -9.80 0.42
N GLU A 25 13.15 -10.09 0.19
CA GLU A 25 14.01 -10.77 1.18
C GLU A 25 14.22 -9.95 2.45
N LEU A 26 14.36 -8.62 2.34
CA LEU A 26 14.45 -7.72 3.51
C LEU A 26 13.17 -7.78 4.37
N PHE A 27 12.02 -7.95 3.72
CA PHE A 27 10.74 -8.14 4.40
C PHE A 27 10.48 -9.59 4.82
N GLN A 28 11.48 -10.47 4.72
CA GLN A 28 11.41 -11.88 5.08
C GLN A 28 10.33 -12.65 4.31
N PHE A 29 10.17 -12.36 3.02
CA PHE A 29 9.32 -13.17 2.15
C PHE A 29 9.92 -14.56 1.94
N ASP A 30 9.07 -15.59 1.99
CA ASP A 30 9.44 -17.00 1.91
C ASP A 30 9.31 -17.51 0.47
N PHE A 31 10.40 -17.42 -0.31
CA PHE A 31 10.41 -17.85 -1.72
C PHE A 31 10.29 -19.37 -1.93
N ASP A 32 10.48 -20.19 -0.88
CA ASP A 32 10.18 -21.63 -0.97
C ASP A 32 8.65 -21.89 -0.97
N HIS A 33 7.87 -20.89 -0.53
CA HIS A 33 6.41 -20.94 -0.39
C HIS A 33 5.73 -19.77 -1.11
N GLY A 34 6.38 -19.22 -2.13
CA GLY A 34 5.84 -18.10 -2.88
C GLY A 34 6.69 -17.66 -4.06
N ARG A 35 6.14 -16.77 -4.89
CA ARG A 35 6.84 -16.26 -6.08
C ARG A 35 6.34 -14.88 -6.49
N LEU A 36 7.20 -14.19 -7.23
CA LEU A 36 6.91 -12.93 -7.91
C LEU A 36 6.78 -13.18 -9.43
N ASP A 37 5.72 -12.63 -10.01
CA ASP A 37 5.32 -12.72 -11.42
C ASP A 37 4.90 -11.36 -12.01
N VAL A 38 4.58 -11.32 -13.30
CA VAL A 38 4.09 -10.13 -13.99
C VAL A 38 2.59 -10.24 -14.30
N SER A 39 1.83 -9.18 -14.05
CA SER A 39 0.43 -9.03 -14.47
C SER A 39 0.13 -7.59 -14.89
N LEU A 40 -1.05 -7.35 -15.46
CA LEU A 40 -1.49 -6.00 -15.85
C LEU A 40 -1.80 -5.11 -14.64
N HIS A 41 -2.40 -5.70 -13.60
CA HIS A 41 -2.68 -5.07 -12.32
C HIS A 41 -2.02 -5.91 -11.23
N PRO A 42 -1.10 -5.34 -10.42
CA PRO A 42 -0.51 -6.03 -9.29
C PRO A 42 -1.59 -6.58 -8.35
N PHE A 43 -1.38 -7.79 -7.86
CA PHE A 43 -2.19 -8.40 -6.83
C PHE A 43 -1.39 -9.49 -6.11
N SER A 44 -1.91 -9.92 -4.97
CA SER A 44 -1.45 -11.09 -4.23
C SER A 44 -2.60 -12.07 -4.05
N GLY A 45 -2.26 -13.35 -4.00
CA GLY A 45 -3.23 -14.41 -3.79
C GLY A 45 -2.59 -15.75 -3.49
N GLY A 46 -3.43 -16.78 -3.41
CA GLY A 46 -3.00 -18.14 -3.11
C GLY A 46 -3.41 -18.57 -1.70
N THR A 47 -2.50 -19.25 -1.01
CA THR A 47 -2.73 -19.76 0.35
C THR A 47 -1.59 -19.30 1.24
N PRO A 48 -1.73 -19.35 2.58
CA PRO A 48 -0.65 -18.94 3.45
C PRO A 48 0.61 -19.85 3.41
N ASP A 49 0.65 -20.93 2.60
CA ASP A 49 1.85 -21.74 2.27
C ASP A 49 2.19 -21.72 0.75
N ASP A 50 1.45 -20.95 -0.06
CA ASP A 50 1.76 -20.69 -1.48
C ASP A 50 1.26 -19.28 -1.81
N SER A 51 2.09 -18.27 -1.52
CA SER A 51 1.79 -16.85 -1.72
C SER A 51 2.34 -16.37 -3.06
N ARG A 52 1.43 -16.01 -3.97
CA ARG A 52 1.79 -15.56 -5.31
C ARG A 52 1.51 -14.08 -5.43
N ILE A 53 2.55 -13.34 -5.78
CA ILE A 53 2.53 -11.90 -5.94
C ILE A 53 2.80 -11.58 -7.40
N THR A 54 2.11 -10.58 -7.92
CA THR A 54 2.40 -10.03 -9.23
C THR A 54 2.76 -8.55 -9.14
N THR A 55 3.53 -8.07 -10.11
CA THR A 55 3.81 -6.64 -10.31
C THR A 55 3.75 -6.28 -11.80
N ARG A 56 3.89 -4.99 -12.10
CA ARG A 56 4.01 -4.47 -13.46
C ARG A 56 5.23 -3.56 -13.54
N TYR A 57 6.13 -3.85 -14.49
CA TYR A 57 7.32 -3.04 -14.72
C TYR A 57 7.07 -2.00 -15.82
N ALA A 58 7.72 -0.85 -15.70
CA ALA A 58 7.77 0.18 -16.71
C ALA A 58 9.22 0.61 -16.93
N GLU A 59 9.67 0.72 -18.18
CA GLU A 59 11.05 1.08 -18.47
C GLU A 59 11.33 2.57 -18.24
N ASP A 60 10.30 3.41 -18.17
CA ASP A 60 10.43 4.84 -17.92
C ASP A 60 10.29 5.23 -16.44
N ASP A 61 9.76 4.33 -15.60
CA ASP A 61 9.63 4.54 -14.15
C ASP A 61 9.74 3.23 -13.34
N PHE A 62 10.79 3.12 -12.51
CA PHE A 62 10.96 1.99 -11.61
C PHE A 62 10.22 2.14 -10.26
N THR A 63 9.77 3.35 -9.92
CA THR A 63 9.27 3.64 -8.56
C THR A 63 7.95 2.96 -8.27
N GLN A 64 7.07 2.88 -9.27
CA GLN A 64 5.78 2.19 -9.17
C GLN A 64 5.95 0.70 -8.93
N SER A 65 6.77 0.02 -9.75
CA SER A 65 6.94 -1.43 -9.68
C SER A 65 7.54 -1.88 -8.34
N LEU A 66 8.49 -1.11 -7.80
CA LEU A 66 9.08 -1.36 -6.49
C LEU A 66 8.04 -1.26 -5.37
N MET A 67 7.25 -0.19 -5.34
CA MET A 67 6.25 0.00 -4.28
C MET A 67 5.08 -0.98 -4.43
N ALA A 68 4.69 -1.37 -5.64
CA ALA A 68 3.75 -2.45 -5.87
C ALA A 68 4.27 -3.78 -5.29
N VAL A 69 5.54 -4.12 -5.50
CA VAL A 69 6.15 -5.31 -4.88
C VAL A 69 6.10 -5.23 -3.35
N VAL A 70 6.42 -4.07 -2.77
CA VAL A 70 6.34 -3.87 -1.31
C VAL A 70 4.91 -4.05 -0.80
N HIS A 71 3.93 -3.44 -1.48
CA HIS A 71 2.52 -3.50 -1.13
C HIS A 71 2.03 -4.95 -1.06
N GLU A 72 2.23 -5.70 -2.13
CA GLU A 72 1.79 -7.08 -2.23
C GLU A 72 2.58 -8.02 -1.30
N THR A 73 3.84 -7.67 -0.99
CA THR A 73 4.61 -8.37 0.03
C THR A 73 4.01 -8.17 1.42
N GLY A 74 3.49 -6.98 1.74
CA GLY A 74 2.79 -6.75 3.02
C GLY A 74 1.53 -7.61 3.18
N HIS A 75 0.76 -7.78 2.10
CA HIS A 75 -0.35 -8.73 2.04
C HIS A 75 0.10 -10.17 2.26
N ALA A 76 1.09 -10.63 1.49
CA ALA A 76 1.60 -11.99 1.63
C ALA A 76 2.21 -12.24 3.01
N GLN A 77 2.86 -11.23 3.60
CA GLN A 77 3.33 -11.32 4.96
C GLN A 77 2.14 -11.55 5.88
N TYR A 78 1.05 -10.79 5.84
CA TYR A 78 -0.10 -11.07 6.71
C TYR A 78 -0.55 -12.53 6.65
N GLU A 79 -0.85 -13.03 5.45
CA GLU A 79 -1.29 -14.40 5.20
C GLU A 79 -0.29 -15.42 5.76
N ARG A 80 1.01 -15.26 5.48
CA ARG A 80 2.05 -16.19 5.92
C ARG A 80 2.09 -16.38 7.43
N GLY A 81 1.83 -15.34 8.21
CA GLY A 81 1.86 -15.42 9.67
C GLY A 81 0.52 -15.67 10.33
N LEU A 82 -0.51 -16.04 9.57
CA LEU A 82 -1.69 -16.66 10.14
C LEU A 82 -1.31 -17.98 10.85
N PRO A 83 -1.97 -18.34 11.97
CA PRO A 83 -1.57 -19.49 12.78
C PRO A 83 -1.66 -20.82 12.02
N LYS A 84 -0.53 -21.56 11.96
CA LYS A 84 -0.47 -22.88 11.32
C LYS A 84 -1.49 -23.89 11.89
N ALA A 85 -1.76 -23.82 13.20
CA ALA A 85 -2.71 -24.72 13.86
C ALA A 85 -4.16 -24.56 13.38
N TRP A 86 -4.51 -23.40 12.80
CA TRP A 86 -5.87 -23.05 12.38
C TRP A 86 -6.04 -22.99 10.85
N ARG A 87 -5.04 -23.45 10.09
CA ARG A 87 -5.09 -23.52 8.62
C ARG A 87 -6.35 -24.25 8.15
N GLY A 88 -7.06 -23.67 7.19
CA GLY A 88 -8.29 -24.23 6.63
C GLY A 88 -9.54 -24.09 7.51
N GLN A 89 -9.42 -23.50 8.71
CA GLN A 89 -10.58 -23.20 9.57
C GLN A 89 -10.95 -21.72 9.48
N PRO A 90 -12.23 -21.34 9.63
CA PRO A 90 -12.66 -19.94 9.59
C PRO A 90 -11.90 -19.04 10.57
N VAL A 91 -11.58 -19.54 11.77
CA VAL A 91 -10.82 -18.78 12.79
C VAL A 91 -9.37 -18.49 12.37
N GLY A 92 -8.81 -19.30 11.48
CA GLY A 92 -7.44 -19.14 10.96
C GLY A 92 -7.33 -18.28 9.70
N GLN A 93 -8.45 -17.74 9.18
CA GLN A 93 -8.45 -16.84 8.03
C GLN A 93 -8.02 -15.42 8.42
N SER A 94 -7.63 -14.60 7.45
CA SER A 94 -7.38 -13.18 7.66
C SER A 94 -8.66 -12.42 8.05
N ARG A 95 -8.49 -11.33 8.82
CA ARG A 95 -9.60 -10.55 9.39
C ARG A 95 -10.12 -9.49 8.41
N GLY A 96 -10.65 -9.94 7.28
CA GLY A 96 -11.29 -9.07 6.28
C GLY A 96 -10.36 -8.04 5.65
N MET A 97 -10.88 -7.34 4.64
CA MET A 97 -10.04 -6.54 3.75
C MET A 97 -9.44 -5.29 4.40
N ALA A 98 -10.11 -4.66 5.38
CA ALA A 98 -9.55 -3.48 6.03
C ALA A 98 -8.27 -3.81 6.82
N VAL A 99 -8.26 -4.92 7.56
CA VAL A 99 -7.04 -5.37 8.25
C VAL A 99 -6.01 -5.86 7.23
N HIS A 100 -6.45 -6.57 6.19
CA HIS A 100 -5.55 -7.06 5.14
C HIS A 100 -4.81 -5.92 4.42
N GLU A 101 -5.53 -4.87 4.05
CA GLU A 101 -4.99 -3.65 3.44
C GLU A 101 -4.12 -2.84 4.40
N SER A 102 -4.46 -2.83 5.69
CA SER A 102 -3.59 -2.17 6.65
C SER A 102 -2.19 -2.76 6.68
N GLN A 103 -2.02 -4.04 6.35
CA GLN A 103 -0.70 -4.66 6.29
C GLN A 103 0.06 -4.26 5.02
N SER A 104 -0.56 -4.26 3.85
CA SER A 104 0.11 -3.79 2.62
C SER A 104 0.54 -2.33 2.72
N LEU A 105 -0.38 -1.44 3.14
CA LEU A 105 -0.10 -0.01 3.27
C LEU A 105 0.89 0.30 4.40
N LEU A 106 0.94 -0.50 5.47
CA LEU A 106 1.95 -0.31 6.51
C LEU A 106 3.36 -0.53 5.97
N PHE A 107 3.56 -1.59 5.18
CA PHE A 107 4.86 -1.84 4.56
C PHE A 107 5.17 -0.80 3.47
N GLU A 108 4.23 -0.54 2.57
CA GLU A 108 4.44 0.37 1.45
C GLU A 108 4.49 1.83 1.88
N MET A 109 3.37 2.37 2.37
CA MET A 109 3.20 3.80 2.59
C MET A 109 3.93 4.29 3.84
N LEU A 110 4.04 3.47 4.88
CA LEU A 110 4.63 3.92 6.14
C LEU A 110 6.11 3.56 6.26
N ALA A 111 6.47 2.30 6.03
CA ALA A 111 7.83 1.83 6.24
C ALA A 111 8.75 2.07 5.02
N ALA A 112 8.37 1.61 3.82
CA ALA A 112 9.23 1.69 2.65
C ALA A 112 9.32 3.10 2.05
N ARG A 113 8.32 3.95 2.28
CA ARG A 113 8.41 5.38 1.97
C ARG A 113 8.97 6.21 3.13
N SER A 114 9.53 5.61 4.18
CA SER A 114 10.16 6.39 5.26
C SER A 114 11.55 6.89 4.82
N PRO A 115 12.02 8.06 5.30
CA PRO A 115 13.39 8.52 5.03
C PRO A 115 14.46 7.51 5.46
N GLU A 116 14.21 6.77 6.54
CA GLU A 116 15.08 5.72 7.06
C GLU A 116 15.27 4.59 6.04
N PHE A 117 14.18 4.05 5.48
CA PHE A 117 14.29 2.99 4.48
C PHE A 117 14.81 3.51 3.14
N ILE A 118 14.39 4.71 2.72
CA ILE A 118 14.85 5.30 1.46
C ILE A 118 16.37 5.53 1.51
N GLY A 119 16.88 6.07 2.62
CA GLY A 119 18.33 6.22 2.83
C GLY A 119 19.07 4.88 2.81
N TYR A 120 18.48 3.82 3.37
CA TYR A 120 19.04 2.48 3.30
C TYR A 120 19.09 1.91 1.87
N ILE A 121 18.02 2.04 1.09
CA ILE A 121 17.91 1.41 -0.23
C ILE A 121 18.57 2.24 -1.34
N ALA A 122 18.74 3.55 -1.16
CA ALA A 122 19.28 4.46 -2.18
C ALA A 122 20.64 4.03 -2.78
N PRO A 123 21.64 3.55 -2.01
CA PRO A 123 22.87 3.00 -2.58
C PRO A 123 22.63 1.81 -3.51
N THR A 124 21.65 0.95 -3.18
CA THR A 124 21.26 -0.19 -4.01
C THR A 124 20.58 0.29 -5.29
N LEU A 125 19.66 1.25 -5.21
CA LEU A 125 19.02 1.85 -6.38
C LEU A 125 20.05 2.43 -7.36
N ARG A 126 21.02 3.21 -6.85
CA ARG A 126 22.13 3.76 -7.64
C ARG A 126 22.94 2.67 -8.33
N ARG A 127 23.30 1.62 -7.60
CA ARG A 127 24.10 0.51 -8.14
C ARG A 127 23.34 -0.27 -9.21
N VAL A 128 22.07 -0.61 -8.97
CA VAL A 128 21.25 -1.44 -9.87
C VAL A 128 20.99 -0.72 -11.20
N PHE A 129 20.71 0.58 -11.15
CA PHE A 129 20.35 1.35 -12.34
C PHE A 129 21.50 2.19 -12.93
N GLY A 130 22.72 2.06 -12.39
CA GLY A 130 23.86 2.90 -12.80
C GLY A 130 23.62 4.40 -12.54
N GLY A 131 22.76 4.70 -11.57
CA GLY A 131 22.28 6.04 -11.25
C GLY A 131 23.33 6.93 -10.61
N SER A 132 23.48 8.16 -11.11
CA SER A 132 24.40 9.16 -10.57
C SER A 132 23.85 10.57 -10.66
N GLY A 133 24.35 11.46 -9.79
CA GLY A 133 23.97 12.86 -9.75
C GLY A 133 22.71 13.15 -8.91
N PRO A 134 22.24 14.42 -8.91
CA PRO A 134 21.26 14.91 -7.94
C PRO A 134 19.91 14.19 -7.89
N ALA A 135 19.49 13.55 -8.99
CA ALA A 135 18.25 12.77 -9.04
C ALA A 135 18.30 11.48 -8.18
N TRP A 136 19.50 11.03 -7.84
CA TRP A 136 19.75 9.78 -7.12
C TRP A 136 20.22 9.99 -5.68
N GLU A 137 20.28 11.24 -5.21
CA GLU A 137 20.57 11.57 -3.83
C GLU A 137 19.37 11.23 -2.94
N ASP A 138 19.65 10.81 -1.71
CA ASP A 138 18.66 10.26 -0.78
C ASP A 138 17.51 11.25 -0.55
N ASP A 139 17.82 12.53 -0.29
CA ASP A 139 16.83 13.60 -0.13
C ASP A 139 15.91 13.76 -1.34
N ASN A 140 16.43 13.56 -2.55
CA ASN A 140 15.61 13.65 -3.76
C ASN A 140 14.71 12.42 -3.91
N LEU A 141 15.22 11.22 -3.61
CA LEU A 141 14.43 9.99 -3.63
C LEU A 141 13.31 10.02 -2.57
N VAL A 142 13.56 10.60 -1.39
CA VAL A 142 12.52 10.85 -0.39
C VAL A 142 11.43 11.74 -0.97
N ARG A 143 11.80 12.89 -1.56
CA ARG A 143 10.81 13.79 -2.18
C ARG A 143 10.07 13.15 -3.36
N LEU A 144 10.74 12.28 -4.12
CA LEU A 144 10.14 11.53 -5.23
C LEU A 144 9.02 10.61 -4.72
N TYR A 145 9.28 9.81 -3.68
CA TYR A 145 8.27 8.94 -3.08
C TYR A 145 7.21 9.68 -2.26
N HIS A 146 7.47 10.92 -1.86
CA HIS A 146 6.55 11.83 -1.16
C HIS A 146 5.89 12.85 -2.10
N LYS A 147 6.01 12.69 -3.42
CA LYS A 147 5.30 13.56 -4.35
C LYS A 147 3.79 13.43 -4.12
N VAL A 148 3.11 14.56 -3.96
CA VAL A 148 1.65 14.66 -3.88
C VAL A 148 1.15 15.35 -5.13
N GLU A 149 0.24 14.72 -5.85
CA GLU A 149 -0.32 15.24 -7.09
C GLU A 149 -1.74 14.71 -7.31
N ARG A 150 -2.62 15.57 -7.80
CA ARG A 150 -3.96 15.14 -8.21
C ARG A 150 -3.86 14.35 -9.51
N GLY A 151 -4.23 13.07 -9.45
CA GLY A 151 -4.22 12.16 -10.59
C GLY A 151 -5.60 11.58 -10.91
N LEU A 152 -5.70 10.89 -12.05
CA LEU A 152 -6.91 10.18 -12.46
C LEU A 152 -6.99 8.78 -11.86
N ILE A 153 -5.85 8.11 -11.73
CA ILE A 153 -5.74 6.68 -11.45
C ILE A 153 -5.55 6.43 -9.96
N ARG A 154 -6.51 5.73 -9.34
CA ARG A 154 -6.52 5.46 -7.89
C ARG A 154 -5.29 4.68 -7.41
N VAL A 155 -4.87 3.66 -8.17
CA VAL A 155 -3.74 2.80 -7.78
C VAL A 155 -2.39 3.51 -7.85
N ASP A 156 -2.33 4.64 -8.55
CA ASP A 156 -1.12 5.47 -8.67
C ASP A 156 -1.16 6.70 -7.74
N ALA A 157 -2.26 6.89 -7.01
CA ALA A 157 -2.48 8.07 -6.18
C ALA A 157 -1.56 8.07 -4.95
N ASP A 158 -1.09 9.26 -4.57
CA ASP A 158 -0.30 9.46 -3.36
C ASP A 158 -1.15 9.29 -2.09
N GLU A 159 -0.52 9.11 -0.93
CA GLU A 159 -1.24 8.84 0.32
C GLU A 159 -2.16 9.97 0.81
N VAL A 160 -2.01 11.20 0.30
CA VAL A 160 -2.88 12.34 0.63
C VAL A 160 -4.12 12.36 -0.25
N THR A 161 -3.96 12.09 -1.55
CA THR A 161 -5.07 12.13 -2.53
C THR A 161 -5.82 10.80 -2.61
N TYR A 162 -5.18 9.68 -2.30
CA TYR A 162 -5.75 8.33 -2.37
C TYR A 162 -7.12 8.18 -1.66
N PRO A 163 -7.33 8.69 -0.42
CA PRO A 163 -8.64 8.61 0.23
C PRO A 163 -9.77 9.32 -0.54
N LEU A 164 -9.46 10.34 -1.34
CA LEU A 164 -10.46 11.05 -2.16
C LEU A 164 -11.01 10.15 -3.27
N HIS A 165 -10.16 9.33 -3.90
CA HIS A 165 -10.59 8.34 -4.89
C HIS A 165 -11.55 7.30 -4.29
N VAL A 166 -11.28 6.88 -3.05
CA VAL A 166 -12.13 5.94 -2.31
C VAL A 166 -13.46 6.58 -1.93
N ILE A 167 -13.44 7.81 -1.40
CA ILE A 167 -14.66 8.58 -1.08
C ILE A 167 -15.54 8.73 -2.32
N HIS A 168 -14.95 9.04 -3.47
CA HIS A 168 -15.67 9.17 -4.73
C HIS A 168 -16.46 7.90 -5.07
N ARG A 169 -15.79 6.75 -5.07
CA ARG A 169 -16.42 5.45 -5.37
C ARG A 169 -17.48 5.09 -4.34
N TYR A 170 -17.20 5.30 -3.06
CA TYR A 170 -18.17 5.03 -2.01
C TYR A 170 -19.46 5.86 -2.15
N ARG A 171 -19.35 7.14 -2.52
CA ARG A 171 -20.52 7.99 -2.81
C ARG A 171 -21.32 7.43 -3.98
N LEU A 172 -20.66 7.11 -5.09
CA LEU A 172 -21.31 6.52 -6.27
C LEU A 172 -21.96 5.16 -5.97
N GLU A 173 -21.31 4.31 -5.19
CA GLU A 173 -21.89 3.03 -4.74
C GLU A 173 -23.17 3.24 -3.95
N LYS A 174 -23.17 4.18 -2.99
CA LYS A 174 -24.37 4.49 -2.22
C LYS A 174 -25.51 4.98 -3.11
N ASP A 175 -25.22 5.90 -4.02
CA ASP A 175 -26.25 6.47 -4.89
C ASP A 175 -26.82 5.40 -5.84
N MET A 176 -25.97 4.51 -6.38
CA MET A 176 -26.43 3.38 -7.18
C MET A 176 -27.29 2.40 -6.38
N ILE A 177 -26.88 2.05 -5.16
CA ILE A 177 -27.61 1.09 -4.30
C ILE A 177 -28.95 1.67 -3.83
N ASN A 178 -29.01 2.96 -3.52
CA ASN A 178 -30.24 3.64 -3.12
C ASN A 178 -31.21 3.87 -4.30
N GLY A 179 -30.75 3.71 -5.54
CA GLY A 179 -31.52 4.01 -6.75
C GLY A 179 -31.51 5.50 -7.13
N ASP A 180 -30.67 6.31 -6.48
CA ASP A 180 -30.48 7.73 -6.77
C ASP A 180 -29.63 7.96 -8.04
N LEU A 181 -28.79 6.98 -8.42
CA LEU A 181 -27.97 6.99 -9.63
C LEU A 181 -28.26 5.78 -10.52
N ALA A 182 -28.75 6.02 -11.73
CA ALA A 182 -28.84 4.99 -12.76
C ALA A 182 -27.46 4.68 -13.35
N VAL A 183 -27.12 3.40 -13.53
CA VAL A 183 -25.80 2.94 -14.05
C VAL A 183 -25.42 3.62 -15.36
N ARG A 184 -26.37 3.86 -16.27
CA ARG A 184 -26.11 4.56 -17.54
C ARG A 184 -25.58 5.99 -17.39
N ASN A 185 -25.79 6.62 -16.23
CA ASN A 185 -25.34 7.97 -15.91
C ASN A 185 -24.02 7.96 -15.10
N LEU A 186 -23.47 6.78 -14.80
CA LEU A 186 -22.24 6.63 -14.03
C LEU A 186 -21.03 7.38 -14.64
N PRO A 187 -20.82 7.39 -15.97
CA PRO A 187 -19.72 8.16 -16.56
C PRO A 187 -19.77 9.66 -16.24
N GLU A 188 -20.96 10.26 -16.30
CA GLU A 188 -21.15 11.70 -16.02
C GLU A 188 -20.97 12.01 -14.53
N ALA A 189 -21.60 11.21 -13.66
CA ALA A 189 -21.47 11.35 -12.20
C ALA A 189 -20.04 11.14 -11.72
N TRP A 190 -19.30 10.22 -12.36
CA TRP A 190 -17.87 10.04 -12.15
C TRP A 190 -17.09 11.32 -12.44
N ASN A 191 -17.28 11.87 -13.65
CA ASN A 191 -16.57 13.06 -14.09
C ASN A 191 -16.88 14.30 -13.23
N GLU A 192 -18.11 14.42 -12.75
CA GLU A 192 -18.49 15.46 -11.79
C GLU A 192 -17.77 15.32 -10.45
N GLY A 193 -17.79 14.12 -9.85
CA GLY A 193 -17.13 13.89 -8.56
C GLY A 193 -15.60 13.96 -8.62
N MET A 194 -14.97 13.50 -9.71
CA MET A 194 -13.52 13.68 -9.94
C MET A 194 -13.15 15.17 -9.99
N ARG A 195 -13.97 15.99 -10.66
CA ARG A 195 -13.79 17.44 -10.71
C ARG A 195 -13.97 18.09 -9.34
N GLU A 196 -15.01 17.73 -8.60
CA GLU A 196 -15.30 18.26 -7.26
C GLU A 196 -14.18 17.94 -6.27
N LEU A 197 -13.77 16.67 -6.18
CA LEU A 197 -12.86 16.20 -5.15
C LEU A 197 -11.39 16.48 -5.49
N MET A 198 -11.02 16.37 -6.76
CA MET A 198 -9.61 16.36 -7.19
C MET A 198 -9.30 17.37 -8.30
N GLY A 199 -10.29 18.05 -8.88
CA GLY A 199 -10.07 19.06 -9.92
C GLY A 199 -9.57 18.51 -11.26
N VAL A 200 -9.70 17.20 -11.48
CA VAL A 200 -9.30 16.50 -12.72
C VAL A 200 -10.48 15.75 -13.32
N VAL A 201 -10.45 15.53 -14.63
CA VAL A 201 -11.51 14.83 -15.37
C VAL A 201 -10.84 13.93 -16.41
N PRO A 202 -11.18 12.64 -16.48
CA PRO A 202 -10.62 11.74 -17.48
C PRO A 202 -11.15 12.09 -18.88
N GLU A 203 -10.32 11.94 -19.90
CA GLU A 203 -10.72 12.15 -21.31
C GLU A 203 -11.58 11.00 -21.84
N THR A 204 -11.42 9.80 -21.26
CA THR A 204 -12.12 8.58 -21.66
C THR A 204 -12.59 7.79 -20.44
N ASP A 205 -13.60 6.95 -20.61
CA ASP A 205 -14.10 6.11 -19.52
C ASP A 205 -13.07 5.06 -19.06
N ALA A 206 -12.07 4.73 -19.88
CA ALA A 206 -11.00 3.80 -19.55
C ALA A 206 -10.16 4.29 -18.35
N ASP A 207 -9.85 5.59 -18.32
CA ASP A 207 -9.20 6.25 -17.17
C ASP A 207 -10.23 6.83 -16.18
N GLY A 208 -11.52 6.66 -16.49
CA GLY A 208 -12.66 7.11 -15.69
C GLY A 208 -13.31 5.95 -14.93
N CYS A 209 -14.63 5.83 -15.05
CA CYS A 209 -15.42 4.85 -14.30
C CYS A 209 -15.09 3.38 -14.61
N LEU A 210 -14.30 3.09 -15.65
CA LEU A 210 -13.85 1.74 -16.00
C LEU A 210 -12.42 1.42 -15.51
N GLN A 211 -11.75 2.34 -14.81
CA GLN A 211 -10.35 2.16 -14.39
C GLN A 211 -10.15 1.02 -13.37
N ASP A 212 -11.22 0.57 -12.69
CA ASP A 212 -11.18 -0.43 -11.63
C ASP A 212 -12.05 -1.65 -11.94
N ILE A 213 -11.56 -2.84 -11.59
CA ILE A 213 -12.23 -4.12 -11.85
C ILE A 213 -13.36 -4.46 -10.85
N HIS A 214 -13.45 -3.72 -9.74
CA HIS A 214 -14.31 -4.06 -8.59
C HIS A 214 -15.79 -4.17 -8.95
N TRP A 215 -16.36 -3.17 -9.63
CA TRP A 215 -17.78 -3.18 -9.99
C TRP A 215 -18.13 -4.27 -11.01
N PRO A 216 -17.36 -4.48 -12.10
CA PRO A 216 -17.53 -5.64 -12.97
C PRO A 216 -17.41 -6.99 -12.23
N GLY A 217 -16.55 -7.05 -11.20
CA GLY A 217 -16.38 -8.22 -10.33
C GLY A 217 -17.45 -8.37 -9.23
N GLY A 218 -18.41 -7.45 -9.13
CA GLY A 218 -19.48 -7.47 -8.12
C GLY A 218 -19.07 -7.03 -6.72
N ALA A 219 -17.88 -6.43 -6.55
CA ALA A 219 -17.33 -6.03 -5.26
C ALA A 219 -17.84 -4.64 -4.80
N PHE A 220 -19.14 -4.53 -4.56
CA PHE A 220 -19.76 -3.33 -3.99
C PHE A 220 -19.57 -3.25 -2.47
N GLY A 221 -19.31 -2.05 -1.94
CA GLY A 221 -18.97 -1.85 -0.53
C GLY A 221 -17.54 -2.27 -0.18
N TYR A 222 -16.74 -2.61 -1.18
CA TYR A 222 -15.34 -3.00 -1.02
C TYR A 222 -14.43 -1.78 -0.89
N PHE A 223 -14.60 -0.74 -1.73
CA PHE A 223 -13.68 0.40 -1.73
C PHE A 223 -13.45 1.06 -0.37
N PRO A 224 -14.46 1.22 0.52
CA PRO A 224 -14.23 1.76 1.86
C PRO A 224 -13.16 1.03 2.67
N THR A 225 -12.91 -0.26 2.41
CA THR A 225 -11.88 -1.03 3.11
C THR A 225 -10.48 -0.52 2.84
N TYR A 226 -10.25 0.13 1.70
CA TYR A 226 -8.95 0.73 1.37
C TYR A 226 -8.60 1.90 2.30
N THR A 227 -9.51 2.85 2.48
CA THR A 227 -9.28 3.97 3.41
C THR A 227 -9.25 3.48 4.86
N LEU A 228 -10.11 2.53 5.24
CA LEU A 228 -10.03 1.91 6.58
C LEU A 228 -8.68 1.22 6.80
N GLY A 229 -8.13 0.59 5.76
CA GLY A 229 -6.79 0.02 5.74
C GLY A 229 -5.71 1.07 5.98
N ALA A 230 -5.78 2.22 5.31
CA ALA A 230 -4.84 3.32 5.52
C ALA A 230 -4.89 3.87 6.96
N LEU A 231 -6.09 4.04 7.53
CA LEU A 231 -6.27 4.43 8.93
C LEU A 231 -5.67 3.38 9.88
N GLY A 232 -5.97 2.10 9.63
CA GLY A 232 -5.47 0.96 10.39
C GLY A 232 -3.95 0.88 10.33
N ALA A 233 -3.35 1.03 9.14
CA ALA A 233 -1.91 1.00 8.92
C ALA A 233 -1.21 2.05 9.80
N SER A 234 -1.68 3.30 9.76
CA SER A 234 -1.08 4.38 10.55
C SER A 234 -1.23 4.14 12.05
N GLN A 235 -2.38 3.67 12.50
CA GLN A 235 -2.63 3.39 13.91
C GLN A 235 -1.80 2.21 14.43
N ILE A 236 -1.74 1.12 13.67
CA ILE A 236 -0.93 -0.07 13.98
C ILE A 236 0.56 0.28 13.99
N PHE A 237 1.05 1.00 12.99
CA PHE A 237 2.46 1.36 12.91
C PHE A 237 2.87 2.36 14.01
N ALA A 238 2.00 3.31 14.34
CA ALA A 238 2.24 4.21 15.47
C ALA A 238 2.34 3.45 16.80
N ALA A 239 1.46 2.47 17.04
CA ALA A 239 1.49 1.62 18.22
C ALA A 239 2.73 0.71 18.25
N ALA A 240 3.11 0.11 17.12
CA ALA A 240 4.29 -0.72 17.02
C ALA A 240 5.55 0.08 17.41
N LYS A 241 5.74 1.26 16.81
CA LYS A 241 6.89 2.14 17.09
C LYS A 241 6.96 2.65 18.53
N SER A 242 5.81 2.84 19.18
CA SER A 242 5.81 3.30 20.59
C SER A 242 6.05 2.18 21.59
N GLN A 243 5.86 0.92 21.17
CA GLN A 243 6.04 -0.26 22.01
C GLN A 243 7.40 -0.95 21.79
N ASP A 244 8.06 -0.70 20.67
CA ASP A 244 9.39 -1.22 20.34
C ASP A 244 10.26 -0.16 19.64
N ASP A 245 11.18 0.44 20.40
CA ASP A 245 12.13 1.44 19.91
C ASP A 245 13.11 0.88 18.85
N GLY A 246 13.22 -0.44 18.73
CA GLY A 246 14.07 -1.12 17.75
C GLY A 246 13.54 -1.05 16.32
N ILE A 247 12.24 -0.80 16.12
CA ILE A 247 11.60 -0.87 14.80
C ILE A 247 12.21 0.13 13.81
N MET A 248 12.24 1.42 14.13
CA MET A 248 12.75 2.43 13.19
C MET A 248 14.27 2.31 12.99
N ALA A 249 15.01 1.95 14.05
CA ALA A 249 16.44 1.71 13.96
C ALA A 249 16.77 0.48 13.08
N GLY A 250 15.91 -0.54 13.07
CA GLY A 250 15.99 -1.70 12.18
C GLY A 250 15.68 -1.32 10.74
N ILE A 251 14.58 -0.59 10.50
CA ILE A 251 14.19 -0.13 9.16
C ILE A 251 15.30 0.69 8.50
N ALA A 252 15.98 1.57 9.26
CA ALA A 252 17.13 2.35 8.78
C ALA A 252 18.34 1.49 8.33
N LYS A 253 18.35 0.21 8.69
CA LYS A 253 19.39 -0.78 8.35
C LYS A 253 18.86 -1.90 7.46
N GLY A 254 17.62 -1.78 6.95
CA GLY A 254 16.97 -2.82 6.16
C GLY A 254 16.54 -4.06 6.95
N ASP A 255 16.50 -4.00 8.28
CA ASP A 255 16.07 -5.09 9.14
C ASP A 255 14.63 -4.87 9.63
N PHE A 256 13.70 -5.69 9.14
CA PHE A 256 12.29 -5.64 9.47
C PHE A 256 11.88 -6.63 10.58
N SER A 257 12.84 -7.33 11.19
CA SER A 257 12.59 -8.41 12.15
C SER A 257 11.77 -7.96 13.36
N SER A 258 12.08 -6.79 13.95
CA SER A 258 11.32 -6.23 15.08
C SER A 258 9.87 -5.92 14.69
N LEU A 259 9.67 -5.25 13.55
CA LEU A 259 8.34 -4.92 13.06
C LEU A 259 7.52 -6.18 12.78
N LEU A 260 8.10 -7.14 12.07
CA LEU A 260 7.45 -8.41 11.77
C LEU A 260 7.10 -9.16 13.06
N THR A 261 8.03 -9.26 14.02
CA THR A 261 7.78 -9.91 15.31
C THR A 261 6.60 -9.27 16.03
N TRP A 262 6.55 -7.94 16.09
CA TRP A 262 5.44 -7.22 16.70
C TRP A 262 4.12 -7.47 15.97
N LEU A 263 4.11 -7.39 14.63
CA LEU A 263 2.90 -7.64 13.84
C LEU A 263 2.42 -9.09 13.97
N ARG A 264 3.33 -10.07 14.03
CA ARG A 264 2.99 -11.48 14.24
C ARG A 264 2.28 -11.71 15.56
N ALA A 265 2.77 -11.09 16.63
CA ALA A 265 2.17 -11.23 17.95
C ALA A 265 0.82 -10.50 18.07
N ASN A 266 0.72 -9.28 17.53
CA ASN A 266 -0.41 -8.39 17.81
C ASN A 266 -1.51 -8.42 16.75
N ILE A 267 -1.17 -8.73 15.50
CA ILE A 267 -2.13 -8.71 14.37
C ILE A 267 -2.25 -10.10 13.74
N HIS A 268 -1.17 -10.62 13.18
CA HIS A 268 -1.21 -11.79 12.30
C HIS A 268 -1.63 -13.07 13.03
N GLY A 269 -1.05 -13.32 14.22
CA GLY A 269 -1.34 -14.50 15.03
C GLY A 269 -2.77 -14.53 15.59
N ASN A 270 -3.48 -13.40 15.58
CA ASN A 270 -4.89 -13.36 15.97
C ASN A 270 -5.84 -13.82 14.87
N ALA A 271 -5.42 -13.80 13.60
CA ALA A 271 -6.24 -14.20 12.45
C ALA A 271 -7.69 -13.68 12.58
N CYS A 272 -8.69 -14.55 12.43
CA CYS A 272 -10.11 -14.24 12.56
C CYS A 272 -10.66 -14.57 13.96
N LYS A 273 -9.83 -14.55 15.02
CA LYS A 273 -10.26 -14.81 16.40
C LYS A 273 -11.03 -13.64 17.02
N LEU A 274 -10.60 -12.41 16.75
CA LEU A 274 -11.14 -11.18 17.33
C LEU A 274 -11.90 -10.39 16.29
N MET A 275 -12.99 -9.72 16.65
CA MET A 275 -13.67 -8.77 15.74
C MET A 275 -12.71 -7.64 15.35
N PRO A 276 -12.88 -6.97 14.18
CA PRO A 276 -11.96 -5.95 13.71
C PRO A 276 -11.64 -4.88 14.77
N ASP A 277 -12.67 -4.30 15.41
CA ASP A 277 -12.48 -3.25 16.41
C ASP A 277 -11.72 -3.76 17.64
N GLN A 278 -12.00 -4.99 18.08
CA GLN A 278 -11.30 -5.62 19.20
C GLN A 278 -9.84 -5.90 18.88
N LEU A 279 -9.55 -6.33 17.64
CA LEU A 279 -8.18 -6.59 17.20
C LEU A 279 -7.35 -5.30 17.22
N ILE A 280 -7.90 -4.22 16.64
CA ILE A 280 -7.25 -2.91 16.62
C ILE A 280 -7.09 -2.37 18.03
N GLU A 281 -8.15 -2.36 18.84
CA GLU A 281 -8.10 -1.84 20.21
C GLU A 281 -7.12 -2.61 21.09
N GLN A 282 -7.07 -3.94 20.96
CA GLN A 282 -6.10 -4.75 21.70
C GLN A 282 -4.66 -4.45 21.28
N ALA A 283 -4.39 -4.27 19.99
CA ALA A 283 -3.04 -4.03 19.49
C ALA A 283 -2.55 -2.60 19.74
N THR A 284 -3.46 -1.61 19.68
CA THR A 284 -3.09 -0.19 19.66
C THR A 284 -3.58 0.60 20.88
N GLY A 285 -4.39 -0.02 21.76
CA GLY A 285 -4.94 0.60 22.96
C GLY A 285 -6.11 1.56 22.74
N ALA A 286 -6.66 1.62 21.52
CA ALA A 286 -7.76 2.52 21.17
C ALA A 286 -8.55 1.97 19.96
N PRO A 287 -9.86 2.27 19.83
CA PRO A 287 -10.63 1.91 18.65
C PRO A 287 -10.03 2.54 17.37
N LEU A 288 -10.39 2.00 16.20
CA LEU A 288 -9.95 2.54 14.92
C LEU A 288 -10.38 4.01 14.79
N GLY A 289 -9.43 4.90 14.49
CA GLY A 289 -9.69 6.33 14.37
C GLY A 289 -8.76 7.03 13.38
N THR A 290 -9.02 8.31 13.13
CA THR A 290 -8.28 9.08 12.13
C THR A 290 -7.03 9.77 12.68
N ALA A 291 -6.82 9.78 14.00
CA ALA A 291 -5.80 10.59 14.64
C ALA A 291 -4.40 10.22 14.18
N ALA A 292 -4.05 8.93 14.20
CA ALA A 292 -2.73 8.45 13.79
C ALA A 292 -2.45 8.74 12.31
N PHE A 293 -3.44 8.57 11.43
CA PHE A 293 -3.32 8.89 10.01
C PHE A 293 -3.06 10.38 9.78
N LYS A 294 -3.83 11.27 10.43
CA LYS A 294 -3.61 12.72 10.33
C LYS A 294 -2.23 13.12 10.85
N THR A 295 -1.84 12.63 12.03
CA THR A 295 -0.51 12.92 12.60
C THR A 295 0.62 12.44 11.68
N HIS A 296 0.46 11.27 11.04
CA HIS A 296 1.41 10.77 10.05
C HIS A 296 1.54 11.70 8.84
N LEU A 297 0.42 12.06 8.21
CA LEU A 297 0.43 12.98 7.05
C LEU A 297 1.00 14.35 7.41
N GLU A 298 0.60 14.93 8.55
CA GLU A 298 1.12 16.21 9.02
C GLU A 298 2.63 16.14 9.28
N ALA A 299 3.11 15.05 9.89
CA ALA A 299 4.52 14.86 10.17
C ALA A 299 5.35 14.73 8.88
N ARG A 300 4.83 14.03 7.86
CA ARG A 300 5.55 13.82 6.60
C ARG A 300 5.52 15.03 5.68
N TYR A 301 4.39 15.72 5.57
CA TYR A 301 4.17 16.73 4.53
C TYR A 301 4.23 18.18 5.01
N LEU A 302 4.08 18.44 6.30
CA LEU A 302 4.06 19.80 6.84
C LEU A 302 5.29 20.15 7.67
N ARG A 303 6.02 19.15 8.19
CA ARG A 303 7.24 19.41 8.96
C ARG A 303 8.41 19.53 7.98
N SER A 304 8.97 20.74 7.93
CA SER A 304 10.15 21.10 7.13
C SER A 304 11.41 20.53 7.74
#